data_AF-D6LG23-F1
#
_entry.id   AF-D6LG23-F1
#
_cell.length_a   1.000
_cell.length_b   1.000
_cell.length_c   1.000
_cell.angle_alpha   90.00
_cell.angle_beta   90.00
_cell.angle_gamma   90.00
#
_symmetry.space_group_name_H-M   'P 1'
#
loop_
_entity.id
_entity.type
_entity.pdbx_description
1 polymer ?
#
loop_
_entity_poly.entity_id
_entity_poly.type
_entity_poly.pdbx_seq_one_letter_code
_entity_poly.pdbx_strand_id
1 'polypeptide(L)'
;MNNINVQEKIEKYQEDKKNTVTTTQLRLLLSNAVIIKNKIQVETRTKKGDEISEKLENEIKYLLVKHIYQCGREPKVKRFDNEFYISEKIKEIGRSAKKFNEFYRYLEEIVAYMKYYES
;
A
#
# COMPACT_ATOMS: atom_id res chain seq x y z
N MET A 1 -10.46 3.18 -15.86
CA MET A 1 -9.41 3.74 -14.99
C MET A 1 -8.12 3.75 -15.78
N ASN A 2 -7.56 4.93 -16.04
CA ASN A 2 -6.30 5.07 -16.77
C ASN A 2 -5.23 4.26 -16.05
N ASN A 3 -4.82 3.16 -16.67
CA ASN A 3 -3.69 2.33 -16.23
C ASN A 3 -2.42 3.09 -16.62
N ILE A 4 -2.19 4.26 -16.02
CA ILE A 4 -0.83 4.82 -16.01
C ILE A 4 -0.01 3.77 -15.29
N ASN A 5 0.92 3.18 -16.03
CA ASN A 5 1.84 2.18 -15.53
C ASN A 5 2.51 2.74 -14.26
N VAL A 6 2.48 1.99 -13.15
CA VAL A 6 3.07 2.42 -11.87
C VAL A 6 4.52 2.83 -12.08
N GLN A 7 5.23 2.13 -12.97
CA GLN A 7 6.58 2.48 -13.40
C GLN A 7 6.69 3.94 -13.89
N GLU A 8 5.94 4.31 -14.93
CA GLU A 8 5.99 5.65 -15.54
C GLU A 8 5.65 6.75 -14.53
N LYS A 9 4.72 6.45 -13.61
CA LYS A 9 4.34 7.39 -12.56
C LYS A 9 5.46 7.59 -11.54
N ILE A 10 6.14 6.51 -11.16
CA ILE A 10 7.27 6.55 -10.22
C ILE A 10 8.47 7.26 -10.85
N GLU A 11 8.76 6.97 -12.12
CA GLU A 11 9.84 7.61 -12.86
C GLU A 11 9.67 9.14 -12.86
N LYS A 12 8.49 9.62 -13.28
CA LYS A 12 8.14 11.06 -13.24
C LYS A 12 8.22 11.64 -11.82
N TYR A 13 7.71 10.92 -10.82
CA TYR A 13 7.75 11.35 -9.43
C TYR A 13 9.19 11.56 -8.92
N GLN A 14 10.14 10.75 -9.37
CA GLN A 14 11.55 10.88 -8.99
C GLN A 14 12.29 11.97 -9.77
N GLU A 15 11.95 12.18 -11.05
CA GLU A 15 12.51 13.26 -11.88
C GLU A 15 12.22 14.65 -11.30
N ASP A 16 11.05 14.85 -10.68
CA ASP A 16 10.64 16.13 -10.10
C ASP A 16 11.52 16.58 -8.91
N LYS A 17 12.36 15.68 -8.34
CA LYS A 17 13.42 15.88 -7.30
C LYS A 17 13.06 16.71 -6.06
N LYS A 18 11.83 17.18 -5.91
CA LYS A 18 11.34 17.96 -4.76
C LYS A 18 10.84 17.02 -3.68
N ASN A 19 11.75 16.62 -2.79
CA ASN A 19 11.39 15.98 -1.52
C ASN A 19 10.68 14.63 -1.68
N THR A 20 11.29 13.73 -2.44
CA THR A 20 10.84 12.35 -2.61
C THR A 20 10.79 11.61 -1.26
N VAL A 21 9.76 10.77 -1.10
CA VAL A 21 9.73 9.78 -0.03
C VAL A 21 10.88 8.78 -0.22
N THR A 22 11.49 8.35 0.86
CA THR A 22 12.55 7.32 0.84
C THR A 22 11.95 5.93 0.74
N THR A 23 12.71 4.99 0.17
CA THR A 23 12.31 3.57 0.17
C THR A 23 12.11 3.00 1.57
N THR A 24 12.84 3.50 2.58
CA THR A 24 12.69 3.08 3.98
C THR A 24 11.31 3.43 4.56
N GLN A 25 10.82 4.64 4.28
CA GLN A 25 9.48 5.07 4.73
C GLN A 25 8.37 4.20 4.11
N LEU A 26 8.52 3.80 2.85
CA LEU A 26 7.58 2.92 2.15
C LEU A 26 7.67 1.47 2.62
N ARG A 27 8.87 0.98 2.93
CA ARG A 27 9.10 -0.37 3.47
C ARG A 27 8.38 -0.60 4.79
N LEU A 28 8.17 0.42 5.61
CA LEU A 28 7.37 0.30 6.83
C LEU A 28 5.92 -0.07 6.53
N LEU A 29 5.28 0.59 5.57
CA LEU A 29 3.91 0.28 5.15
C LEU A 29 3.83 -1.12 4.54
N LEU A 30 4.74 -1.44 3.61
CA LEU A 30 4.81 -2.76 2.98
C LEU A 30 5.00 -3.88 4.01
N SER A 31 5.87 -3.70 5.00
CA SER A 31 6.11 -4.71 6.05
C SER A 31 4.87 -4.98 6.89
N ASN A 32 4.12 -3.94 7.26
CA ASN A 32 2.84 -4.11 7.96
C ASN A 32 1.81 -4.82 7.06
N ALA A 33 1.78 -4.53 5.77
CA ALA A 33 0.87 -5.18 4.81
C ALA A 33 1.22 -6.66 4.58
N VAL A 34 2.51 -7.04 4.55
CA VAL A 34 2.96 -8.45 4.45
C VAL A 34 2.38 -9.29 5.59
N ILE A 35 2.39 -8.77 6.82
CA ILE A 35 1.86 -9.49 7.99
C ILE A 35 0.37 -9.82 7.78
N ILE A 36 -0.41 -8.85 7.31
CA ILE A 36 -1.84 -9.02 7.04
C ILE A 36 -2.05 -9.99 5.86
N LYS A 37 -1.26 -9.87 4.78
CA LYS A 37 -1.29 -10.79 3.63
C LYS A 37 -1.14 -12.24 4.08
N ASN A 38 -0.16 -12.52 4.93
CA ASN A 38 0.10 -13.88 5.42
C ASN A 38 -1.09 -14.42 6.23
N LYS A 39 -1.73 -13.57 7.05
CA LYS A 39 -2.92 -13.97 7.81
C LYS A 39 -4.13 -14.22 6.91
N ILE A 40 -4.35 -13.36 5.90
CA ILE A 40 -5.38 -13.57 4.87
C ILE A 40 -5.14 -14.90 4.17
N GLN A 41 -3.90 -15.16 3.74
CA GLN A 41 -3.55 -16.41 3.05
C GLN A 41 -3.88 -17.64 3.90
N VAL A 42 -3.60 -17.62 5.20
CA VAL A 42 -3.95 -18.71 6.13
C VAL A 42 -5.46 -18.87 6.23
N GLU A 43 -6.20 -17.77 6.37
CA GLU A 43 -7.66 -17.80 6.50
C GLU A 43 -8.35 -18.31 5.21
N THR A 44 -7.90 -17.86 4.04
CA THR A 44 -8.48 -18.25 2.76
C THR A 44 -8.13 -19.68 2.33
N ARG A 45 -7.17 -20.34 2.99
CA ARG A 45 -6.87 -21.76 2.73
C ARG A 45 -7.97 -22.69 3.25
N THR A 46 -8.64 -22.30 4.33
CA THR A 46 -9.64 -23.15 5.00
C THR A 46 -11.07 -22.72 4.70
N LYS A 47 -11.28 -21.49 4.24
CA LYS A 47 -12.58 -20.95 3.84
C LYS A 47 -12.72 -20.91 2.33
N LYS A 48 -13.89 -21.29 1.82
CA LYS A 48 -14.28 -21.04 0.43
C LYS A 48 -14.88 -19.63 0.33
N GLY A 49 -14.31 -18.78 -0.51
CA GLY A 49 -14.82 -17.42 -0.78
C GLY A 49 -13.74 -16.35 -0.69
N ASP A 50 -14.13 -15.13 -1.03
CA ASP A 50 -13.26 -13.94 -1.01
C ASP A 50 -13.34 -13.14 0.30
N GLU A 51 -14.34 -13.41 1.13
CA GLU A 51 -14.59 -12.61 2.33
C GLU A 51 -13.65 -13.01 3.48
N ILE A 52 -12.97 -12.01 4.07
CA ILE A 52 -12.12 -12.17 5.25
C ILE A 52 -12.91 -11.91 6.54
N SER A 53 -12.41 -12.42 7.65
CA SER A 53 -12.98 -12.20 8.98
C SER A 53 -12.96 -10.72 9.38
N GLU A 54 -13.88 -10.36 10.27
CA GLU A 54 -13.93 -9.05 10.92
C GLU A 54 -12.60 -8.70 11.62
N LYS A 55 -11.92 -9.71 12.18
CA LYS A 55 -10.60 -9.54 12.77
C LYS A 55 -9.59 -9.00 11.74
N LEU A 56 -9.55 -9.57 10.54
CA LEU A 56 -8.65 -9.12 9.48
C LEU A 56 -9.08 -7.76 8.89
N GLU A 57 -10.39 -7.53 8.76
CA GLU A 57 -10.91 -6.21 8.40
C GLU A 57 -10.45 -5.12 9.38
N ASN A 58 -10.50 -5.40 10.69
CA ASN A 58 -10.03 -4.48 11.73
C ASN A 58 -8.51 -4.28 11.67
N GLU A 59 -7.73 -5.31 11.32
CA GLU A 59 -6.28 -5.14 11.09
C GLU A 59 -5.99 -4.24 9.87
N ILE A 60 -6.79 -4.33 8.80
CA ILE A 60 -6.69 -3.44 7.64
C ILE A 60 -7.07 -2.00 8.01
N LYS A 61 -8.14 -1.81 8.79
CA LYS A 61 -8.48 -0.48 9.35
C LYS A 61 -7.34 0.07 10.20
N TYR A 62 -6.67 -0.77 10.98
CA TYR A 62 -5.51 -0.35 11.77
C TYR A 62 -4.27 -0.04 10.92
N LEU A 63 -4.06 -0.76 9.80
CA LEU A 63 -3.06 -0.42 8.80
C LEU A 63 -3.28 1.01 8.26
N LEU A 64 -4.53 1.35 7.93
CA LEU A 64 -4.90 2.71 7.51
C LEU A 64 -4.56 3.74 8.59
N VAL A 65 -4.95 3.50 9.85
CA VAL A 65 -4.65 4.44 10.96
C VAL A 65 -3.15 4.68 11.09
N LYS A 66 -2.33 3.63 11.03
CA LYS A 66 -0.86 3.76 11.07
C LYS A 66 -0.33 4.60 9.91
N HIS A 67 -0.83 4.36 8.70
CA HIS A 67 -0.43 5.09 7.50
C HIS A 67 -0.82 6.57 7.57
N ILE A 68 -2.06 6.88 8.00
CA ILE A 68 -2.53 8.26 8.19
C ILE A 68 -1.70 8.99 9.25
N TYR A 69 -1.34 8.32 10.35
CA TYR A 69 -0.47 8.89 11.37
C TYR A 69 0.92 9.22 10.80
N GLN A 70 1.51 8.31 9.99
CA GLN A 70 2.78 8.57 9.31
C GLN A 70 2.68 9.76 8.35
N CYS A 71 1.59 9.85 7.57
CA CYS A 71 1.31 11.01 6.72
C CYS A 71 1.23 12.32 7.54
N GLY A 72 0.67 12.27 8.75
CA GLY A 72 0.60 13.43 9.64
C GLY A 72 1.98 13.86 10.18
N ARG A 73 2.87 12.90 10.45
CA ARG A 73 4.24 13.17 10.94
C ARG A 73 5.20 13.58 9.84
N GLU A 74 5.01 13.08 8.63
CA GLU A 74 5.98 13.20 7.54
C GLU A 74 5.30 13.77 6.29
N PRO A 75 5.40 15.09 6.03
CA PRO A 75 4.72 15.75 4.91
C PRO A 75 5.04 15.13 3.53
N LYS A 76 6.23 14.55 3.37
CA LYS A 76 6.64 13.85 2.14
C LYS A 76 5.81 12.57 1.91
N VAL A 77 5.54 11.81 2.99
CA VAL A 77 4.69 10.61 2.93
C VAL A 77 3.25 11.00 2.60
N LYS A 78 2.74 12.10 3.15
CA LYS A 78 1.40 12.62 2.78
C LYS A 78 1.30 13.02 1.31
N ARG A 79 2.31 13.69 0.76
CA ARG A 79 2.34 14.03 -0.67
C ARG A 79 2.36 12.78 -1.53
N PHE A 80 3.16 11.79 -1.15
CA PHE A 80 3.20 10.50 -1.82
C PHE A 80 1.85 9.76 -1.76
N ASP A 81 1.20 9.76 -0.59
CA ASP A 81 -0.15 9.20 -0.41
C ASP A 81 -1.16 9.84 -1.36
N ASN A 82 -1.17 11.17 -1.45
CA ASN A 82 -2.07 11.89 -2.33
C ASN A 82 -1.80 11.58 -3.81
N GLU A 83 -0.53 11.43 -4.19
CA GLU A 83 -0.16 11.12 -5.56
C GLU A 83 -0.56 9.69 -5.94
N PHE A 84 -0.32 8.71 -5.06
CA PHE A 84 -0.54 7.29 -5.33
C PHE A 84 -1.85 6.73 -4.79
N TYR A 85 -2.69 7.55 -4.17
CA TYR A 85 -4.00 7.20 -3.59
C TYR A 85 -3.93 5.99 -2.64
N ILE A 86 -2.86 5.90 -1.83
CA ILE A 86 -2.61 4.71 -1.00
C ILE A 86 -3.70 4.56 0.07
N SER A 87 -3.99 5.62 0.81
CA SER A 87 -5.00 5.63 1.87
C SER A 87 -6.41 5.32 1.34
N GLU A 88 -6.77 5.89 0.20
CA GLU A 88 -8.05 5.59 -0.48
C GLU A 88 -8.13 4.13 -0.90
N LYS A 89 -7.07 3.58 -1.51
CA LYS A 89 -7.02 2.15 -1.86
C LYS A 89 -7.16 1.25 -0.63
N ILE A 90 -6.59 1.61 0.53
CA ILE A 90 -6.79 0.85 1.76
C ILE A 90 -8.26 0.87 2.21
N LYS A 91 -8.92 2.03 2.14
CA LYS A 91 -10.35 2.19 2.50
C LYS A 91 -11.27 1.33 1.62
N GLU A 92 -10.93 1.18 0.34
CA GLU A 92 -11.73 0.43 -0.64
C GLU A 92 -11.67 -1.10 -0.46
N ILE A 93 -10.73 -1.62 0.33
CA ILE A 93 -10.52 -3.08 0.52
C ILE A 93 -11.73 -3.73 1.18
N GLY A 94 -12.24 -3.12 2.26
CA GLY A 94 -13.31 -3.71 3.09
C GLY A 94 -12.95 -5.13 3.54
N ARG A 95 -13.84 -6.08 3.27
CA ARG A 95 -13.68 -7.51 3.63
C ARG A 95 -13.20 -8.39 2.49
N SER A 96 -12.69 -7.84 1.39
CA SER A 96 -12.27 -8.63 0.22
C SER A 96 -10.79 -9.00 0.26
N ALA A 97 -10.50 -10.31 0.33
CA ALA A 97 -9.14 -10.85 0.23
C ALA A 97 -8.51 -10.50 -1.13
N LYS A 98 -9.28 -10.55 -2.21
CA LYS A 98 -8.86 -10.18 -3.56
C LYS A 98 -8.44 -8.72 -3.62
N LYS A 99 -9.27 -7.79 -3.13
CA LYS A 99 -8.92 -6.36 -3.09
C LYS A 99 -7.69 -6.10 -2.24
N PHE A 100 -7.54 -6.78 -1.10
CA PHE A 100 -6.34 -6.68 -0.30
C PHE A 100 -5.09 -7.14 -1.09
N ASN A 101 -5.18 -8.27 -1.78
CA ASN A 101 -4.07 -8.80 -2.58
C ASN A 101 -3.73 -7.88 -3.77
N GLU A 102 -4.72 -7.24 -4.39
CA GLU A 102 -4.51 -6.22 -5.43
C GLU A 102 -3.79 -4.99 -4.87
N PHE A 103 -4.23 -4.48 -3.72
CA PHE A 103 -3.55 -3.40 -3.01
C PHE A 103 -2.11 -3.76 -2.63
N TYR A 104 -1.90 -4.98 -2.12
CA TYR A 104 -0.59 -5.44 -1.72
C TYR A 104 0.38 -5.52 -2.91
N ARG A 105 -0.06 -6.06 -4.06
CA ARG A 105 0.76 -6.08 -5.30
C ARG A 105 1.09 -4.67 -5.78
N TYR A 106 0.12 -3.77 -5.73
CA TYR A 106 0.32 -2.36 -6.07
C TYR A 106 1.38 -1.70 -5.18
N LEU A 107 1.38 -1.98 -3.87
CA LEU A 107 2.42 -1.53 -2.96
C LEU A 107 3.79 -2.12 -3.27
N GLU A 108 3.86 -3.42 -3.58
CA GLU A 108 5.13 -4.07 -3.98
C GLU A 108 5.71 -3.43 -5.24
N GLU A 109 4.87 -3.19 -6.24
CA GLU A 109 5.26 -2.56 -7.51
C GLU A 109 5.79 -1.15 -7.28
N ILE A 110 5.10 -0.35 -6.47
CA ILE A 110 5.58 0.97 -6.05
C ILE A 110 6.95 0.88 -5.41
N VAL A 111 7.13 0.01 -4.41
CA VAL A 111 8.39 -0.08 -3.66
C VAL A 111 9.54 -0.56 -4.56
N ALA A 112 9.26 -1.50 -5.46
CA ALA A 112 10.23 -2.01 -6.43
C ALA A 112 10.72 -0.90 -7.37
N TYR A 113 9.81 -0.17 -8.02
CA TYR A 113 10.19 0.92 -8.92
C TYR A 113 10.80 2.10 -8.17
N MET A 114 10.30 2.43 -6.97
CA MET A 114 10.93 3.46 -6.14
C MET A 114 12.39 3.13 -5.89
N LYS A 115 12.70 1.86 -5.59
CA LYS A 115 14.08 1.43 -5.35
C LYS A 115 14.91 1.39 -6.62
N TYR A 116 14.31 0.99 -7.74
CA TYR A 116 14.98 0.89 -9.04
C TYR A 116 15.50 2.24 -9.53
N TYR A 117 14.70 3.30 -9.37
CA TYR A 117 15.06 4.65 -9.82
C TYR A 117 15.82 5.49 -8.77
N GLU A 118 15.91 5.03 -7.50
CA GLU A 118 16.64 5.69 -6.40
C GLU A 118 18.16 5.68 -6.70
N SER A 119 18.61 6.64 -7.51
CA SER A 119 20.02 6.89 -7.88
C SER A 119 20.64 8.02 -7.06
#